data_AF-A6MJW4-F1
#
_entry.id   AF-A6MJW4-F1
#
_cell.length_a   1.000
_cell.length_b   1.000
_cell.length_c   1.000
_cell.angle_alpha   90.00
_cell.angle_beta   90.00
_cell.angle_gamma   90.00
#
_symmetry.space_group_name_H-M   'P 1'
#
loop_
_entity.id
_entity.type
_entity.pdbx_description
1 polymer ?
#
loop_
_entity_poly.entity_id
_entity_poly.type
_entity_poly.pdbx_seq_one_letter_code
_entity_poly.pdbx_strand_id
1 'polypeptide(L)'
;FQTSQHPRFLFQDKWVSWSLVYLPTIQSCWNYGFSCSSDELPVLGLTKSGPSDSTIAYENKALMLCEGLFVADVTDFEGRKAEIPSALDTNSSKGTSFFPCPAGHFSSFRTVIRPFYLTNSSGVD
;
A
#
# COMPACT_ATOMS: atom_id res chain seq x y z
N PHE A 1 3.42 9.41 7.70
CA PHE A 1 2.11 10.10 7.82
C PHE A 1 1.31 9.45 8.94
N GLN A 2 0.21 10.04 9.40
CA GLN A 2 -0.61 9.49 10.50
C GLN A 2 -2.06 9.33 10.08
N THR A 3 -2.72 8.30 10.63
CA THR A 3 -4.15 8.07 10.43
C THR A 3 -4.80 7.63 11.73
N SER A 4 -6.13 7.72 11.80
CA SER A 4 -6.89 7.15 12.91
C SER A 4 -6.61 5.66 13.04
N GLN A 5 -6.42 5.21 14.27
CA GLN A 5 -6.28 3.79 14.60
C GLN A 5 -7.62 3.05 14.47
N HIS A 6 -8.74 3.73 14.74
CA HIS A 6 -10.07 3.12 14.76
C HIS A 6 -11.00 3.70 13.69
N PRO A 7 -11.99 2.92 13.22
CA PRO A 7 -13.01 3.41 12.30
C PRO A 7 -14.10 4.26 13.00
N ARG A 8 -14.14 4.30 14.34
CA ARG A 8 -15.17 5.01 15.13
C ARG A 8 -14.64 6.33 15.68
N PHE A 9 -15.51 7.34 15.66
CA PHE A 9 -15.24 8.70 16.18
C PHE A 9 -14.84 8.76 17.66
N LEU A 10 -15.33 7.83 18.48
CA LEU A 10 -15.05 7.80 19.93
C LEU A 10 -13.55 7.69 20.27
N PHE A 11 -12.73 7.20 19.33
CA PHE A 11 -11.29 7.01 19.49
C PHE A 11 -10.48 7.95 18.59
N GLN A 12 -11.01 9.14 18.28
CA GLN A 12 -10.38 10.14 17.42
C GLN A 12 -8.99 10.63 17.91
N ASP A 13 -8.67 10.43 19.19
CA ASP A 13 -7.35 10.74 19.77
C ASP A 13 -6.32 9.61 19.56
N LYS A 14 -6.74 8.46 19.03
CA LYS A 14 -5.88 7.30 18.79
C LYS A 14 -5.35 7.32 17.37
N TRP A 15 -4.04 7.56 17.27
CA TRP A 15 -3.33 7.67 16.00
C TRP A 15 -2.26 6.60 15.87
N VAL A 16 -2.07 6.14 14.64
CA VAL A 16 -0.95 5.29 14.25
C VAL A 16 -0.12 5.99 13.19
N SER A 17 1.19 5.76 13.25
CA SER A 17 2.14 6.33 12.30
C SER A 17 2.48 5.30 11.22
N TRP A 18 2.56 5.78 9.98
CA TRP A 18 2.84 4.97 8.81
C TRP A 18 4.04 5.51 8.06
N SER A 19 4.88 4.60 7.56
CA SER A 19 5.93 4.91 6.60
C SER A 19 5.69 4.12 5.32
N LEU A 20 5.73 4.84 4.20
CA LEU A 20 5.58 4.29 2.86
C LEU A 20 6.91 4.47 2.12
N VAL A 21 7.39 3.41 1.48
CA VAL A 21 8.63 3.42 0.71
C VAL A 21 8.42 2.75 -0.64
N TYR A 22 8.98 3.33 -1.70
CA TYR A 22 9.04 2.70 -3.02
C TYR A 22 10.31 1.85 -3.13
N LEU A 23 10.14 0.58 -3.49
CA LEU A 23 11.18 -0.43 -3.47
C LEU A 23 11.32 -1.04 -4.88
N PRO A 24 12.13 -0.44 -5.75
CA PRO A 24 12.27 -0.90 -7.13
C PRO A 24 13.16 -2.13 -7.31
N THR A 25 13.96 -2.49 -6.30
CA THR A 25 14.96 -3.57 -6.40
C THR A 25 14.97 -4.46 -5.17
N ILE A 26 15.45 -5.70 -5.32
CA ILE A 26 15.63 -6.65 -4.20
C ILE A 26 16.51 -6.02 -3.11
N GLN A 27 17.60 -5.34 -3.50
CA GLN A 27 18.49 -4.67 -2.57
C GLN A 27 17.75 -3.58 -1.76
N SER A 28 16.89 -2.79 -2.40
CA SER A 28 16.09 -1.79 -1.69
C SER A 28 15.16 -2.46 -0.67
N CYS A 29 14.53 -3.58 -1.02
CA CYS A 29 13.70 -4.32 -0.06
C CYS A 29 14.48 -4.74 1.18
N TRP A 30 15.65 -5.35 1.00
CA TRP A 30 16.49 -5.81 2.12
C TRP A 30 16.94 -4.65 3.01
N ASN A 31 17.35 -3.53 2.41
CA ASN A 31 17.77 -2.33 3.14
C ASN A 31 16.65 -1.77 4.05
N TYR A 32 15.38 -1.98 3.68
CA TYR A 32 14.21 -1.54 4.44
C TYR A 32 13.53 -2.68 5.25
N GLY A 33 14.13 -3.87 5.33
CA GLY A 33 13.61 -4.99 6.11
C GLY A 33 12.38 -5.68 5.50
N PHE A 34 12.26 -5.64 4.17
CA PHE A 34 11.26 -6.37 3.39
C PHE A 34 11.90 -7.58 2.70
N SER A 35 11.16 -8.68 2.60
CA SER A 35 11.51 -9.81 1.76
C SER A 35 10.81 -9.65 0.42
N CYS A 36 11.56 -9.60 -0.68
CA CYS A 36 11.01 -9.46 -2.03
C CYS A 36 11.64 -10.44 -3.00
N SER A 37 10.86 -10.91 -3.97
CA SER A 37 11.33 -11.70 -5.12
C SER A 37 11.40 -10.85 -6.39
N SER A 38 12.03 -11.35 -7.45
CA SER A 38 12.22 -10.57 -8.68
C SER A 38 10.93 -10.37 -9.49
N ASP A 39 9.96 -11.26 -9.34
CA ASP A 39 8.67 -11.30 -10.05
C ASP A 39 7.61 -10.35 -9.48
N GLU A 40 7.74 -9.94 -8.22
CA GLU A 40 6.83 -8.97 -7.59
C GLU A 40 7.28 -7.51 -7.72
N LEU A 41 8.53 -7.28 -8.13
CA LEU A 41 9.10 -5.93 -8.19
C LEU A 41 8.59 -5.16 -9.43
N PRO A 42 8.40 -3.84 -9.33
CA PRO A 42 8.60 -2.98 -8.15
C PRO A 42 7.45 -3.08 -7.12
N VAL A 43 7.72 -2.80 -5.84
CA VAL A 43 6.69 -2.80 -4.77
C VAL A 43 6.67 -1.50 -3.96
N LEU A 44 5.53 -1.18 -3.35
CA LEU A 44 5.43 -0.24 -2.23
C LEU A 44 5.48 -1.01 -0.91
N GLY A 45 6.40 -0.63 -0.03
CA GLY A 45 6.48 -1.13 1.34
C GLY A 45 5.75 -0.20 2.31
N LEU A 46 4.89 -0.76 3.16
CA LEU A 46 4.13 -0.04 4.19
C LEU A 46 4.45 -0.60 5.58
N THR A 47 4.89 0.28 6.47
CA THR A 47 5.16 -0.07 7.88
C THR A 47 4.32 0.77 8.82
N LYS A 48 3.92 0.16 9.94
CA LYS A 48 3.12 0.78 11.00
C LYS A 48 3.95 0.87 12.27
N SER A 49 3.90 2.01 12.96
CA SER A 49 4.42 2.20 14.31
C SER A 49 3.39 2.90 15.20
N GLY A 50 3.51 2.68 16.51
CA GLY A 50 2.56 3.19 17.51
C GLY A 50 1.82 2.07 18.25
N PRO A 51 0.77 2.42 19.00
CA PRO A 51 0.02 1.48 19.82
C PRO A 51 -0.53 0.31 18.99
N SER A 52 -0.35 -0.91 19.48
CA SER A 52 -0.99 -2.11 18.93
C SER A 52 -2.36 -2.30 19.57
N ASP A 53 -3.35 -2.64 18.75
CA ASP A 53 -4.66 -3.10 19.21
C ASP A 53 -5.00 -4.39 18.45
N SER A 54 -5.18 -5.48 19.17
CA SER A 54 -5.44 -6.80 18.60
C SER A 54 -6.87 -6.98 18.06
N THR A 55 -7.75 -5.98 18.26
CA THR A 55 -9.12 -5.97 17.74
C THR A 55 -9.24 -5.24 16.40
N ILE A 56 -8.14 -4.62 15.93
CA ILE A 56 -8.12 -3.81 14.71
C ILE A 56 -7.19 -4.42 13.67
N ALA A 57 -7.74 -4.65 12.48
CA ALA A 57 -7.00 -4.96 11.27
C ALA A 57 -7.11 -3.81 10.25
N TYR A 58 -6.32 -3.89 9.18
CA TYR A 58 -6.19 -2.84 8.19
C TYR A 58 -6.30 -3.41 6.77
N GLU A 59 -7.21 -2.87 5.98
CA GLU A 59 -7.38 -3.19 4.56
C GLU A 59 -6.82 -2.03 3.72
N ASN A 60 -5.49 -1.95 3.65
CA ASN A 60 -4.81 -0.81 3.04
C ASN A 60 -4.74 -0.95 1.52
N LYS A 61 -4.83 0.17 0.80
CA LYS A 61 -4.71 0.21 -0.66
C LYS A 61 -3.68 1.24 -1.12
N ALA A 62 -3.00 0.96 -2.22
CA ALA A 62 -2.14 1.87 -2.94
C ALA A 62 -2.88 2.37 -4.20
N LEU A 63 -2.85 3.68 -4.39
CA LEU A 63 -3.36 4.36 -5.58
C LEU A 63 -2.18 4.83 -6.42
N MET A 64 -2.21 4.50 -7.71
CA MET A 64 -1.26 4.98 -8.70
C MET A 64 -1.87 6.22 -9.36
N LEU A 65 -1.21 7.36 -9.20
CA LEU A 65 -1.73 8.65 -9.59
C LEU A 65 -0.94 9.25 -10.75
N CYS A 66 -1.64 9.78 -11.75
CA CYS A 66 -1.08 10.69 -12.75
C CYS A 66 -1.60 12.11 -12.56
N GLU A 67 -0.75 13.08 -12.87
CA GLU A 67 -1.01 14.51 -12.62
C GLU A 67 -1.41 14.81 -11.16
N GLY A 68 -1.07 13.91 -10.22
CA GLY A 68 -1.45 13.97 -8.80
C GLY A 68 -2.95 13.86 -8.50
N LEU A 69 -3.82 13.74 -9.52
CA LEU A 69 -5.27 13.87 -9.39
C LEU A 69 -6.03 12.64 -9.88
N PHE A 70 -5.54 11.97 -10.92
CA PHE A 70 -6.26 10.87 -11.55
C PHE A 70 -5.72 9.53 -11.07
N VAL A 71 -6.62 8.66 -10.60
CA VAL A 71 -6.30 7.29 -10.22
C VAL A 71 -6.27 6.43 -11.48
N ALA A 72 -5.09 5.93 -11.82
CA ALA A 72 -4.87 5.06 -12.96
C ALA A 72 -4.99 3.58 -12.59
N ASP A 73 -4.58 3.24 -11.37
CA ASP A 73 -4.71 1.89 -10.84
C ASP A 73 -4.86 1.90 -9.31
N VAL A 74 -5.42 0.81 -8.79
CA VAL A 74 -5.58 0.54 -7.36
C VAL A 74 -5.11 -0.87 -7.08
N THR A 75 -4.12 -1.01 -6.19
CA THR A 75 -3.63 -2.32 -5.73
C THR A 75 -3.72 -2.43 -4.22
N ASP A 76 -4.09 -3.62 -3.74
CA ASP A 76 -4.14 -3.94 -2.33
C ASP A 76 -2.75 -4.15 -1.72
N PHE A 77 -2.61 -3.83 -0.43
CA PHE A 77 -1.45 -4.27 0.33
C PHE A 77 -1.68 -5.70 0.84
N GLU A 78 -0.89 -6.63 0.33
CA GLU A 78 -0.78 -7.98 0.86
C GLU A 78 0.28 -8.00 1.97
N GLY A 79 -0.20 -8.09 3.22
CA GLY A 79 0.64 -7.92 4.40
C GLY A 79 1.20 -6.50 4.49
N ARG A 80 2.49 -6.34 4.15
CA ARG A 80 3.21 -5.04 4.22
C ARG A 80 3.62 -4.51 2.84
N LYS A 81 3.25 -5.18 1.74
CA LYS A 81 3.70 -4.84 0.38
C LYS A 81 2.52 -4.70 -0.57
N ALA A 82 2.64 -3.82 -1.55
CA ALA A 82 1.73 -3.73 -2.69
C ALA A 82 2.57 -3.74 -3.97
N GLU A 83 2.32 -4.70 -4.84
CA GLU A 83 2.97 -4.77 -6.15
C GLU A 83 2.56 -3.59 -7.02
N ILE A 84 3.55 -2.97 -7.67
CA ILE A 84 3.32 -1.83 -8.54
C ILE A 84 3.47 -2.30 -9.99
N PRO A 85 2.42 -2.16 -10.79
CA PRO A 85 2.50 -2.46 -12.21
C PRO A 85 3.60 -1.63 -12.88
N SER A 86 4.51 -2.28 -13.61
CA SER A 86 5.54 -1.55 -14.33
C SER A 86 5.01 -1.05 -15.68
N ALA A 87 5.29 0.22 -15.99
CA ALA A 87 4.90 0.84 -17.26
C ALA A 87 5.68 0.29 -18.49
N LEU A 88 6.81 -0.37 -18.23
CA LEU A 88 7.64 -1.02 -19.24
C LEU A 88 7.52 -2.52 -18.95
N ASP A 89 7.04 -3.30 -19.91
CA ASP A 89 6.88 -4.76 -19.90
C ASP A 89 8.23 -5.49 -19.71
N THR A 90 8.90 -5.29 -18.60
CA THR A 90 10.21 -5.90 -18.33
C THR A 90 10.22 -6.58 -16.98
N ASN A 91 9.23 -7.45 -16.74
CA ASN A 91 9.16 -8.47 -15.66
C ASN A 91 8.15 -8.23 -14.51
N SER A 92 7.20 -7.30 -14.64
CA SER A 92 6.04 -7.28 -13.72
C SER A 92 4.94 -8.21 -14.25
N SER A 93 4.37 -9.04 -13.38
CA SER A 93 3.22 -9.90 -13.70
C SER A 93 1.92 -9.10 -13.94
N LYS A 94 1.89 -7.82 -13.52
CA LYS A 94 0.75 -6.90 -13.69
C LYS A 94 1.04 -5.86 -14.77
N GLY A 95 0.37 -5.98 -15.91
CA GLY A 95 0.28 -4.90 -16.89
C GLY A 95 -0.74 -3.85 -16.43
N THR A 96 -0.41 -2.56 -16.51
CA THR A 96 -1.38 -1.48 -16.30
C THR A 96 -1.87 -0.88 -17.59
N SER A 97 -3.16 -0.58 -17.63
CA SER A 97 -3.66 0.44 -18.54
C SER A 97 -3.19 1.80 -18.05
N PHE A 98 -2.59 2.60 -18.94
CA PHE A 98 -2.25 3.98 -18.62
C PHE A 98 -3.45 4.93 -18.67
N PHE A 99 -4.65 4.45 -18.97
CA PHE A 99 -5.84 5.27 -18.83
C PHE A 99 -6.13 5.51 -17.34
N PRO A 100 -6.42 6.75 -16.89
CA PRO A 100 -6.72 7.96 -17.66
C PRO A 100 -5.53 8.94 -17.83
N CYS A 101 -4.28 8.48 -17.67
CA CYS A 101 -3.09 9.32 -17.70
C CYS A 101 -2.78 9.87 -19.10
N PRO A 102 -2.87 11.20 -19.31
CA PRO A 102 -2.58 11.79 -20.61
C PRO A 102 -1.12 11.58 -21.05
N ALA A 103 -0.19 11.55 -20.09
CA ALA A 103 1.23 11.31 -20.33
C ALA A 103 1.60 9.83 -20.54
N GLY A 104 0.62 8.91 -20.45
CA GLY A 104 0.86 7.48 -20.63
C GLY A 104 1.65 6.81 -19.50
N HIS A 105 1.70 7.41 -18.30
CA HIS A 105 2.30 6.81 -17.11
C HIS A 105 1.76 7.45 -15.83
N PHE A 106 1.80 6.72 -14.71
CA PHE A 106 1.60 7.30 -13.38
C PHE A 106 2.89 8.00 -12.90
N SER A 107 2.73 8.99 -12.02
CA SER A 107 3.80 9.89 -11.56
C SER A 107 3.99 9.86 -10.04
N SER A 108 3.00 9.37 -9.30
CA SER A 108 3.03 9.37 -7.83
C SER A 108 2.16 8.26 -7.25
N PHE A 109 2.36 7.99 -5.97
CA PHE A 109 1.60 6.99 -5.22
C PHE A 109 0.90 7.63 -4.03
N ARG A 110 -0.29 7.12 -3.70
CA ARG A 110 -1.01 7.49 -2.49
C ARG A 110 -1.53 6.27 -1.76
N THR A 111 -1.29 6.19 -0.47
CA THR A 111 -1.82 5.11 0.37
C THR A 111 -3.14 5.52 1.01
N VAL A 112 -4.11 4.61 0.97
CA VAL A 112 -5.38 4.69 1.71
C VAL A 112 -5.33 3.69 2.85
N ILE A 113 -5.49 4.18 4.08
CA ILE A 113 -5.53 3.34 5.28
C ILE A 113 -6.98 3.14 5.70
N ARG A 114 -7.41 1.88 5.81
CA ARG A 114 -8.78 1.52 6.20
C ARG A 114 -8.77 0.58 7.41
N PRO A 115 -8.90 1.11 8.65
CA PRO A 115 -9.03 0.27 9.82
C PRO A 115 -10.41 -0.40 9.85
N PHE A 116 -10.47 -1.66 10.30
CA PHE A 116 -11.71 -2.38 10.57
C PHE A 116 -11.59 -3.24 11.83
N TYR A 117 -12.72 -3.53 12.46
CA TYR A 117 -12.75 -4.40 13.63
C TYR A 117 -12.69 -5.86 13.20
N LEU A 118 -11.79 -6.62 13.80
CA LEU A 118 -11.80 -8.07 13.71
C LEU A 118 -13.05 -8.59 14.40
N THR A 119 -13.84 -9.37 13.67
CA THR A 119 -14.96 -10.13 14.20
C THR A 119 -14.55 -11.59 14.31
N ASN A 120 -15.22 -12.38 15.15
CA ASN A 120 -14.89 -13.79 15.34
C ASN A 120 -15.01 -14.65 14.05
N SER A 121 -15.53 -14.08 12.96
CA SER A 121 -15.65 -14.70 11.64
C SER A 121 -14.54 -14.30 10.65
N SER A 122 -13.64 -13.39 11.01
CA SER A 122 -12.60 -12.83 10.13
C SER A 122 -11.17 -13.17 10.58
N GLY A 123 -11.02 -14.11 11.53
CA GLY A 123 -9.75 -14.52 12.14
C GLY A 123 -9.17 -15.84 11.66
N VAL A 124 -9.66 -16.41 10.56
CA VAL A 124 -9.07 -17.60 9.93
C VAL A 124 -8.93 -17.30 8.45
N ASP A 125 -7.73 -16.90 8.06
CA ASP A 125 -7.02 -17.35 6.85
C ASP A 125 -5.54 -16.92 6.97
#